data_AF-A0A9E3VXB6-F1
#
_entry.id   AF-A0A9E3VXB6-F1
#
_cell.length_a   1.000
_cell.length_b   1.000
_cell.length_c   1.000
_cell.angle_alpha   90.00
_cell.angle_beta   90.00
_cell.angle_gamma   90.00
#
_symmetry.space_group_name_H-M   'P 1'
#
loop_
_entity.id
_entity.type
_entity.pdbx_description
1 polymer ?
#
loop_
_entity_poly.entity_id
_entity_poly.type
_entity_poly.pdbx_seq_one_letter_code
_entity_poly.pdbx_strand_id
1 'polypeptide(L)'
;MQSTVKVVLGAVAAAMLTAVADWRLAPLSFVIVLITFPPLARRKRLWFVGDVESEYSIVARRREEALRALKDLEDDKLAGKLPADDFDRLRPGYLQTAKDLTTQLDRIQQRRAVARKRIDQDLARSKTQA
;
A
#
# COMPACT_ATOMS: atom_id res chain seq x y z
N MET A 1 -29.16 22.09 -19.15
CA MET A 1 -28.65 21.93 -17.77
C MET A 1 -28.33 23.24 -17.04
N GLN A 2 -28.27 24.41 -17.69
CA GLN A 2 -28.01 25.69 -16.98
C GLN A 2 -29.25 26.31 -16.31
N SER A 3 -30.48 26.04 -16.76
CA SER A 3 -31.67 26.65 -16.15
C SER A 3 -32.08 26.00 -14.83
N THR A 4 -31.88 24.69 -14.68
CA THR A 4 -32.17 23.96 -13.44
C THR A 4 -31.28 24.40 -12.28
N VAL A 5 -30.01 24.73 -12.56
CA VAL A 5 -29.08 25.23 -11.54
C VAL A 5 -29.48 26.63 -11.04
N LYS A 6 -29.96 27.51 -11.93
CA LYS A 6 -30.43 28.86 -11.56
C LYS A 6 -31.72 28.82 -10.73
N VAL A 7 -32.62 27.89 -11.05
CA VAL A 7 -33.87 27.68 -10.28
C VAL A 7 -33.57 27.12 -8.89
N VAL A 8 -32.64 26.17 -8.78
CA VAL A 8 -32.21 25.61 -7.47
C VAL A 8 -31.50 26.67 -6.63
N LEU A 9 -30.60 27.49 -7.22
CA LEU A 9 -29.96 28.59 -6.49
C LEU A 9 -30.97 29.64 -6.01
N GLY A 10 -31.98 29.98 -6.83
CA GLY A 10 -33.05 30.91 -6.45
C GLY A 10 -33.91 30.39 -5.30
N ALA A 11 -34.24 29.09 -5.32
CA ALA A 11 -35.02 28.45 -4.26
C ALA A 11 -34.25 28.37 -2.93
N VAL A 12 -32.93 28.11 -2.98
CA VAL A 12 -32.07 28.08 -1.79
C VAL A 12 -31.89 29.48 -1.20
N ALA A 13 -31.72 30.50 -2.03
CA ALA A 13 -31.62 31.89 -1.56
C ALA A 13 -32.92 32.38 -0.90
N ALA A 14 -34.08 32.04 -1.45
CA ALA A 14 -35.38 32.36 -0.85
C ALA A 14 -35.59 31.63 0.49
N ALA A 15 -35.21 30.35 0.59
CA ALA A 15 -35.31 29.57 1.83
C ALA A 15 -34.39 30.10 2.94
N MET A 16 -33.20 30.61 2.60
CA MET A 16 -32.31 31.23 3.58
C MET A 16 -32.84 32.58 4.10
N LEU A 17 -33.48 33.39 3.26
CA LEU A 17 -34.12 34.63 3.69
C LEU A 17 -35.30 34.39 4.64
N THR A 18 -36.07 33.31 4.46
CA THR A 18 -37.15 32.93 5.39
C THR A 18 -36.63 32.34 6.71
N ALA A 19 -35.46 31.68 6.71
CA ALA A 19 -34.87 31.11 7.92
C ALA A 19 -34.23 32.15 8.85
N VAL A 20 -33.87 33.33 8.33
CA VAL A 20 -33.38 34.47 9.13
C VAL A 20 -34.54 35.20 9.84
N ALA A 21 -35.76 35.14 9.29
CA ALA A 21 -36.95 35.74 9.88
C ALA A 21 -37.58 34.88 10.99
N ASP A 22 -37.33 33.57 11.01
CA ASP A 22 -37.97 32.62 11.92
C ASP A 22 -36.95 31.66 12.56
N TRP A 23 -36.64 31.88 13.84
CA TRP A 23 -35.63 31.13 14.61
C TRP A 23 -35.89 29.61 14.68
N ARG A 24 -37.13 29.19 14.41
CA ARG A 24 -37.56 27.78 14.39
C ARG A 24 -37.12 27.03 13.13
N LEU A 25 -36.84 27.74 12.04
CA LEU A 25 -36.50 27.15 10.73
C LEU A 25 -34.97 27.08 10.49
N ALA A 26 -34.18 27.78 11.31
CA ALA A 26 -32.72 27.73 11.32
C ALA A 26 -32.09 26.31 11.37
N PRO A 27 -32.58 25.34 12.20
CA PRO A 27 -31.99 24.00 12.20
C PRO A 27 -32.23 23.25 10.87
N LEU A 28 -33.36 23.52 10.21
CA LEU A 28 -33.76 22.82 8.98
C LEU A 28 -32.93 23.31 7.77
N SER A 29 -32.66 24.62 7.69
CA SER A 29 -31.78 25.18 6.66
C SER A 29 -30.33 24.71 6.83
N PHE A 30 -29.85 24.56 8.08
CA PHE A 30 -28.52 24.04 8.35
C PHE A 30 -28.35 22.59 7.88
N VAL A 31 -29.35 21.73 8.10
CA VAL A 31 -29.37 20.35 7.61
C VAL A 31 -29.32 20.32 6.08
N ILE A 32 -30.07 21.18 5.40
CA ILE A 32 -30.06 21.27 3.92
C ILE A 32 -28.68 21.68 3.42
N VAL A 33 -28.01 22.65 4.06
CA VAL A 33 -26.64 23.05 3.70
C VAL A 33 -25.66 21.89 3.90
N LEU A 34 -25.80 21.14 5.00
CA LEU A 34 -24.93 19.99 5.31
C LEU A 34 -25.07 18.85 4.29
N ILE A 35 -26.28 18.64 3.78
CA ILE A 35 -26.56 17.62 2.75
C ILE A 35 -26.11 18.10 1.35
N THR A 36 -26.33 19.38 1.03
CA THR A 36 -26.10 19.93 -0.32
C THR A 36 -24.65 20.32 -0.56
N PHE A 37 -23.92 20.73 0.49
CA PHE A 37 -22.49 21.01 0.45
C PHE A 37 -21.72 19.96 1.27
N PRO A 38 -21.44 18.78 0.68
CA PRO A 38 -20.56 17.78 1.28
C PRO A 38 -19.04 17.99 1.07
N PRO A 39 -18.46 19.08 0.53
CA PRO A 39 -17.02 19.13 0.32
C PRO A 39 -16.24 19.20 1.65
N LEU A 40 -16.90 19.52 2.77
CA LEU A 40 -16.33 19.45 4.13
C LEU A 40 -16.35 18.03 4.73
N ALA A 41 -17.11 17.09 4.14
CA ALA A 41 -17.13 15.67 4.50
C ALA A 41 -16.22 14.83 3.57
N ARG A 42 -15.19 15.46 2.96
CA ARG A 42 -14.15 14.72 2.23
C ARG A 42 -13.41 13.80 3.20
N ARG A 43 -13.87 12.55 3.21
CA ARG A 43 -13.22 11.37 3.79
C ARG A 43 -11.72 11.46 3.52
N LYS A 44 -10.91 11.80 4.53
CA LYS A 44 -9.46 11.63 4.46
C LYS A 44 -9.23 10.16 4.11
N ARG A 45 -8.80 9.87 2.88
CA ARG A 45 -8.28 8.55 2.52
C ARG A 45 -7.04 8.36 3.37
N LEU A 46 -7.21 7.77 4.56
CA LEU A 46 -6.12 7.20 5.31
C LEU A 46 -5.51 6.14 4.40
N TRP A 47 -4.36 6.44 3.83
CA TRP A 47 -3.53 5.46 3.15
C TRP A 47 -3.05 4.49 4.22
N PHE A 48 -3.82 3.44 4.45
CA PHE A 48 -3.39 2.30 5.26
C PHE A 48 -2.23 1.63 4.52
N VAL A 49 -1.01 2.02 4.88
CA VAL A 49 0.18 1.19 4.68
C VAL A 49 0.19 0.22 5.86
N GLY A 50 -0.83 -0.66 5.93
CA GLY A 50 -0.87 -1.70 6.96
C GLY A 50 0.31 -2.65 6.79
N ASP A 51 0.72 -3.28 7.88
CA ASP A 51 1.78 -4.30 8.06
C ASP A 51 1.56 -5.55 7.19
N VAL A 52 1.39 -5.37 5.87
CA VAL A 52 1.47 -6.45 4.91
C VAL A 52 2.94 -6.75 4.80
N GLU A 53 3.38 -7.75 5.54
CA GLU A 53 4.75 -8.23 5.48
C GLU A 53 5.09 -8.46 4.02
N SER A 54 6.02 -7.64 3.52
CA SER A 54 6.29 -7.57 2.11
C SER A 54 6.74 -8.95 1.65
N GLU A 55 6.25 -9.44 0.50
CA GLU A 55 6.78 -10.68 -0.11
C GLU A 55 8.32 -10.69 -0.12
N TYR A 56 8.94 -9.51 -0.24
CA TYR A 56 10.36 -9.30 -0.08
C TYR A 56 10.92 -9.75 1.29
N SER A 57 10.35 -9.32 2.42
CA SER A 57 10.88 -9.66 3.74
C SER A 57 10.72 -11.15 4.05
N ILE A 58 9.61 -11.76 3.60
CA ILE A 58 9.37 -13.20 3.76
C ILE A 58 10.45 -14.00 3.01
N VAL A 59 10.69 -13.67 1.73
CA VAL A 59 11.68 -14.38 0.91
C VAL A 59 13.10 -14.10 1.41
N ALA A 60 13.38 -12.87 1.87
CA ALA A 60 14.69 -12.50 2.43
C ALA A 60 14.99 -13.31 3.70
N ARG A 61 14.02 -13.44 4.60
CA ARG A 61 14.15 -14.26 5.81
C ARG A 61 14.39 -15.73 5.48
N ARG A 62 13.63 -16.30 4.53
CA ARG A 62 13.83 -17.69 4.09
C ARG A 62 15.22 -17.91 3.50
N ARG A 63 15.77 -16.94 2.77
CA ARG A 63 17.15 -17.01 2.26
C ARG A 63 18.16 -17.05 3.40
N GLU A 64 17.97 -16.22 4.41
CA GLU A 64 18.85 -16.20 5.58
C GLU A 64 18.80 -17.52 6.36
N GLU A 65 17.61 -18.08 6.53
CA GLU A 65 17.41 -19.40 7.15
C GLU A 65 18.09 -20.52 6.35
N ALA A 66 17.98 -20.50 5.01
CA ALA A 66 18.65 -21.47 4.15
C ALA A 66 20.19 -21.35 4.21
N LEU A 67 20.72 -20.12 4.27
CA LEU A 67 22.16 -19.90 4.41
C LEU A 67 22.67 -20.31 5.80
N ARG A 68 21.87 -20.07 6.85
CA ARG A 68 22.18 -20.54 8.20
C ARG A 68 22.22 -22.07 8.24
N ALA A 69 21.24 -22.76 7.67
CA ALA A 69 21.24 -24.22 7.59
C ALA A 69 22.46 -24.77 6.82
N LEU A 70 22.89 -24.09 5.75
CA LEU A 70 24.09 -24.49 5.00
C LEU A 70 25.36 -24.30 5.81
N LYS A 71 25.44 -23.22 6.59
CA LYS A 71 26.54 -22.99 7.53
C LYS A 71 26.55 -24.02 8.65
N ASP A 72 25.40 -24.31 9.25
CA ASP A 72 25.27 -25.29 10.33
C ASP A 72 25.72 -26.69 9.85
N LEU A 73 25.38 -27.05 8.60
CA LEU A 73 25.85 -28.29 7.96
C LEU A 73 27.38 -28.34 7.79
N GLU A 74 28.00 -27.21 7.41
CA GLU A 74 29.46 -27.09 7.31
C GLU A 74 30.12 -27.17 8.69
N ASP A 75 29.54 -26.52 9.70
CA ASP A 75 30.01 -26.55 11.08
C ASP A 75 29.88 -27.97 11.68
N ASP A 76 28.81 -28.70 11.39
CA ASP A 76 28.61 -30.08 11.86
C ASP A 76 29.59 -31.08 11.21
N LYS A 77 29.96 -30.87 9.94
CA LYS A 77 31.04 -31.61 9.30
C LYS A 77 32.37 -31.32 9.99
N LEU A 78 32.69 -30.04 10.21
CA LEU A 78 33.94 -29.62 10.86
C LEU A 78 34.04 -30.14 12.30
N ALA A 79 32.91 -30.20 13.01
CA ALA A 79 32.81 -30.77 14.35
C ALA A 79 32.86 -32.31 14.37
N GLY A 80 32.91 -32.97 13.21
CA GLY A 80 32.94 -34.44 13.09
C GLY A 80 31.63 -35.13 13.47
N LYS A 81 30.52 -34.38 13.60
CA LYS A 81 29.19 -34.93 13.91
C LYS A 81 28.53 -35.55 12.69
N LEU A 82 28.91 -35.11 11.49
CA LEU A 82 28.32 -35.54 10.23
C LEU A 82 29.36 -36.30 9.37
N PRO A 83 29.04 -37.51 8.88
CA PRO A 83 29.85 -38.22 7.91
C PRO A 83 30.03 -37.42 6.61
N ALA A 84 31.18 -37.56 5.95
CA ALA A 84 31.46 -36.86 4.70
C ALA A 84 30.45 -37.20 3.59
N ASP A 85 30.02 -38.47 3.52
CA ASP A 85 29.04 -38.94 2.53
C ASP A 85 27.67 -38.25 2.68
N ASP A 86 27.23 -38.01 3.91
CA ASP A 86 25.95 -37.35 4.18
C ASP A 86 26.03 -35.85 3.92
N PHE A 87 27.17 -35.24 4.23
CA PHE A 87 27.45 -33.84 3.88
C PHE A 87 27.38 -33.60 2.38
N ASP A 88 28.05 -34.45 1.58
CA ASP A 88 28.10 -34.29 0.13
C ASP A 88 26.74 -34.56 -0.54
N ARG A 89 25.87 -35.37 0.08
CA ARG A 89 24.48 -35.58 -0.35
C ARG A 89 23.58 -34.38 -0.05
N LEU A 90 23.70 -33.79 1.15
CA LEU A 90 22.78 -32.76 1.63
C LEU A 90 23.14 -31.35 1.13
N ARG A 91 24.44 -31.03 1.04
CA ARG A 91 24.95 -29.73 0.59
C ARG A 91 24.36 -29.23 -0.74
N PRO A 92 24.29 -30.01 -1.83
CA PRO A 92 23.73 -29.52 -3.09
C PRO A 92 22.26 -29.11 -2.98
N GLY A 93 21.46 -29.78 -2.14
CA GLY A 93 20.05 -29.45 -1.92
C GLY A 93 19.87 -28.08 -1.25
N TYR A 94 20.62 -27.82 -0.19
CA TYR A 94 20.60 -26.52 0.49
C TYR A 94 21.14 -25.39 -0.40
N LEU A 95 22.19 -25.68 -1.17
CA LEU A 95 22.80 -24.71 -2.08
C LEU A 95 21.86 -24.35 -3.24
N GLN A 96 21.13 -25.34 -3.78
CA GLN A 96 20.10 -25.10 -4.78
C GLN A 96 18.95 -24.25 -4.22
N THR A 97 18.49 -24.57 -3.01
CA THR A 97 17.43 -23.80 -2.33
C THR A 97 17.84 -22.33 -2.14
N ALA A 98 19.08 -22.08 -1.71
CA ALA A 98 19.62 -20.72 -1.55
C ALA A 98 19.70 -19.95 -2.90
N LYS A 99 20.06 -20.63 -3.99
CA LYS A 99 20.07 -20.05 -5.35
C LYS A 99 18.66 -19.69 -5.82
N ASP A 100 17.69 -20.56 -5.58
CA ASP A 100 16.31 -20.33 -5.99
C ASP A 100 15.71 -19.14 -5.23
N LEU A 101 15.94 -19.04 -3.92
CA LEU A 101 15.50 -17.90 -3.10
C LEU A 101 16.18 -16.60 -3.50
N THR A 102 17.46 -16.63 -3.88
CA THR A 102 18.17 -15.45 -4.40
C THR A 102 17.56 -14.99 -5.72
N THR A 103 17.29 -15.93 -6.63
CA THR A 103 16.61 -15.62 -7.91
C THR A 103 15.21 -15.01 -7.70
N GLN A 104 14.47 -15.49 -6.69
CA GLN A 104 13.18 -14.92 -6.33
C GLN A 104 13.31 -13.48 -5.82
N LEU A 105 14.31 -13.19 -4.99
CA LEU A 105 14.57 -11.82 -4.52
C LEU A 105 14.90 -10.89 -5.67
N ASP A 106 15.73 -11.31 -6.62
CA ASP A 106 16.09 -10.49 -7.78
C ASP A 106 14.85 -10.13 -8.61
N ARG A 107 13.95 -11.09 -8.83
CA ARG A 107 12.67 -10.85 -9.51
C ARG A 107 11.79 -9.85 -8.76
N ILE A 108 11.72 -9.96 -7.42
CA ILE A 108 10.96 -9.01 -6.59
C ILE A 108 11.58 -7.62 -6.68
N GLN A 109 12.90 -7.49 -6.59
CA GLN A 109 13.60 -6.22 -6.70
C GLN A 109 13.41 -5.57 -8.07
N GLN A 110 13.47 -6.35 -9.16
CA GLN A 110 13.18 -5.85 -10.51
C GLN A 110 11.75 -5.31 -10.61
N ARG A 111 10.75 -6.04 -10.09
CA ARG A 111 9.35 -5.57 -10.05
C ARG A 111 9.21 -4.27 -9.27
N ARG A 112 9.85 -4.16 -8.10
CA ARG A 112 9.85 -2.93 -7.28
C ARG A 112 10.51 -1.75 -8.01
N ALA A 113 11.62 -1.99 -8.70
CA ALA A 113 12.30 -0.95 -9.48
C ALA A 113 11.43 -0.42 -10.63
N VAL A 114 10.73 -1.31 -11.36
CA VAL A 114 9.78 -0.92 -12.42
C VAL A 114 8.60 -0.15 -11.84
N ALA A 115 8.03 -0.63 -10.73
CA ALA A 115 6.93 0.06 -10.05
C ALA A 115 7.33 1.46 -9.59
N ARG A 116 8.53 1.61 -9.01
CA ARG A 116 9.07 2.90 -8.58
C ARG A 116 9.25 3.86 -9.75
N LYS A 117 9.82 3.40 -10.88
CA LYS A 117 9.93 4.21 -12.10
C LYS A 117 8.58 4.71 -12.61
N ARG A 118 7.53 3.89 -12.54
CA ARG A 118 6.16 4.30 -12.94
C ARG A 118 5.62 5.38 -12.00
N ILE A 119 5.76 5.19 -10.69
CA ILE A 119 5.33 6.17 -9.68
C ILE A 119 6.07 7.50 -9.88
N ASP A 120 7.37 7.47 -10.13
CA ASP A 120 8.18 8.68 -10.35
C ASP A 120 7.72 9.42 -11.62
N GLN A 121 7.37 8.70 -12.69
CA GLN A 121 6.82 9.28 -13.93
C GLN A 121 5.43 9.91 -13.72
N ASP A 122 4.55 9.24 -12.98
CA ASP A 122 3.22 9.74 -12.67
C ASP A 122 3.28 10.98 -11.76
N LEU A 123 4.19 10.97 -10.77
CA LEU A 123 4.47 12.13 -9.91
C LEU A 123 5.01 13.31 -10.72
N ALA A 124 5.94 13.08 -11.65
CA ALA A 124 6.48 14.12 -12.52
C ALA A 124 5.38 14.75 -13.41
N ARG A 125 4.53 13.92 -14.03
CA ARG A 125 3.39 14.40 -14.85
C ARG A 125 2.39 15.21 -14.03
N SER A 126 2.08 14.75 -12.81
CA SER A 126 1.15 15.44 -11.91
C SER A 126 1.64 16.83 -11.48
N LYS A 127 2.97 17.01 -11.32
CA LYS A 127 3.58 18.30 -11.00
C LYS A 127 3.60 19.28 -12.17
N THR A 128 3.60 18.80 -13.42
CA THR A 128 3.59 19.66 -14.61
C THR A 128 2.17 20.15 -14.98
N GLN A 129 1.13 19.46 -14.50
CA GLN A 129 -0.28 19.81 -14.74
C GLN A 129 -0.91 20.66 -13.62
N ALA A 130 -0.21 20.87 -12.51
CA ALA A 130 -0.60 21.74 -11.40
C ALA A 130 0.10 23.10 -11.51
#